data_AF-A0A2P2BWS7-F1
#
_entry.id   AF-A0A2P2BWS7-F1
#
_cell.length_a   1.000
_cell.length_b   1.000
_cell.length_c   1.000
_cell.angle_alpha   90.00
_cell.angle_beta   90.00
_cell.angle_gamma   90.00
#
_symmetry.space_group_name_H-M   'P 1'
#
loop_
_entity.id
_entity.type
_entity.pdbx_description
1 polymer ?
#
loop_
_entity_poly.entity_id
_entity_poly.type
_entity_poly.pdbx_seq_one_letter_code
_entity_poly.pdbx_strand_id
1 'polypeptide(L)'
;MTRRKITIEIKGRIIILRGWQVFGLARGAGCKPTYLGTVGGWALDATRLPDILAYCDLRNIATEVTGMPVTSVSAATATDNLPAEVIGLW
;
A
#
# COMPACT_ATOMS: atom_id res chain seq x y z
N MET A 1 -25.81 -5.30 1.80
CA MET A 1 -25.03 -4.86 0.62
C MET A 1 -23.60 -5.34 0.79
N THR A 2 -23.14 -6.29 -0.02
CA THR A 2 -21.73 -6.72 0.00
C THR A 2 -20.88 -5.57 -0.55
N ARG A 3 -20.15 -4.89 0.32
CA ARG A 3 -19.27 -3.77 -0.07
C ARG A 3 -18.20 -4.33 -1.01
N ARG A 4 -18.17 -3.85 -2.26
CA ARG A 4 -17.15 -4.25 -3.24
C ARG A 4 -15.79 -3.87 -2.67
N LYS A 5 -14.92 -4.86 -2.47
CA LYS A 5 -13.61 -4.71 -1.82
C LYS A 5 -12.49 -5.00 -2.81
N ILE A 6 -11.42 -4.22 -2.71
CA ILE A 6 -10.18 -4.40 -3.47
C ILE A 6 -9.05 -4.63 -2.48
N THR A 7 -8.25 -5.67 -2.74
CA THR A 7 -7.05 -5.97 -1.96
C THR A 7 -5.84 -5.48 -2.75
N ILE A 8 -4.98 -4.72 -2.07
CA ILE A 8 -3.77 -4.13 -2.63
C ILE A 8 -2.59 -4.68 -1.84
N GLU A 9 -1.77 -5.51 -2.47
CA GLU A 9 -0.60 -6.12 -1.84
C GLU A 9 0.69 -5.43 -2.30
N ILE A 10 1.47 -4.88 -1.37
CA ILE A 10 2.73 -4.20 -1.67
C ILE A 10 3.89 -5.22 -1.63
N LYS A 11 4.61 -5.35 -2.75
CA LYS A 11 5.79 -6.21 -2.90
C LYS A 11 6.98 -5.41 -3.42
N GLY A 12 7.60 -4.65 -2.52
CA GLY A 12 8.76 -3.80 -2.84
C GLY A 12 8.37 -2.67 -3.79
N ARG A 13 8.85 -2.72 -5.04
CA ARG A 13 8.56 -1.70 -6.07
C ARG A 13 7.26 -1.92 -6.84
N ILE A 14 6.61 -3.07 -6.65
CA ILE A 14 5.33 -3.36 -7.31
C ILE A 14 4.21 -3.48 -6.29
N ILE A 15 3.00 -3.13 -6.72
CA ILE A 15 1.76 -3.39 -6.01
C ILE A 15 0.91 -4.35 -6.83
N ILE A 16 0.24 -5.29 -6.16
CA ILE A 16 -0.64 -6.28 -6.78
C ILE A 16 -2.06 -5.97 -6.37
N LEU A 17 -2.90 -5.65 -7.34
CA LEU A 17 -4.33 -5.43 -7.17
C LEU A 17 -5.11 -6.73 -7.41
N ARG A 18 -5.98 -7.05 -6.46
CA ARG A 18 -6.92 -8.17 -6.54
C ARG A 18 -8.33 -7.73 -6.16
N GLY A 19 -9.32 -8.41 -6.70
CA GLY A 19 -10.73 -8.16 -6.41
C GLY A 19 -11.51 -7.65 -7.61
N TRP A 20 -12.59 -6.94 -7.33
CA TRP A 20 -13.60 -6.63 -8.33
C TRP A 20 -13.17 -5.51 -9.29
N GLN A 21 -13.22 -5.81 -10.60
CA GLN A 21 -12.93 -4.87 -11.71
C GLN A 21 -11.63 -4.05 -11.56
N VAL A 22 -10.61 -4.61 -10.91
CA VAL A 22 -9.32 -3.93 -10.67
C VAL A 22 -8.61 -3.47 -11.95
N PHE A 23 -8.82 -4.16 -13.08
CA PHE A 23 -8.29 -3.72 -14.38
C PHE A 23 -8.91 -2.39 -14.84
N GLY A 24 -10.24 -2.30 -14.82
CA GLY A 24 -10.97 -1.09 -15.20
C GLY A 24 -10.71 0.06 -14.22
N LEU A 25 -10.54 -0.27 -12.94
CA LEU A 25 -10.18 0.70 -11.92
C LEU A 25 -8.80 1.30 -12.17
N ALA A 26 -7.78 0.45 -12.33
CA ALA A 26 -6.41 0.91 -12.56
C ALA A 26 -6.31 1.74 -13.84
N ARG A 27 -6.99 1.33 -14.91
CA ARG A 27 -7.05 2.10 -16.15
C ARG A 27 -7.76 3.44 -15.98
N GLY A 28 -8.84 3.47 -15.18
CA GLY A 28 -9.56 4.70 -14.84
C GLY A 28 -8.74 5.69 -14.02
N ALA A 29 -7.83 5.17 -13.19
CA ALA A 29 -6.82 5.95 -12.46
C ALA A 29 -5.59 6.33 -13.32
N GLY A 30 -5.62 6.10 -14.64
CA GLY A 30 -4.50 6.42 -15.54
C GLY A 30 -3.31 5.45 -15.45
N CYS A 31 -3.45 4.33 -14.74
CA CYS A 31 -2.41 3.33 -14.60
C CYS A 31 -2.52 2.26 -15.71
N LYS A 32 -1.39 1.68 -16.10
CA LYS A 32 -1.35 0.54 -17.04
C LYS A 32 -1.05 -0.76 -16.27
N PRO A 33 -2.07 -1.48 -15.79
CA PRO A 33 -1.87 -2.71 -15.05
C PRO A 33 -1.34 -3.83 -15.96
N THR A 34 -0.42 -4.63 -15.45
CA THR A 34 0.09 -5.84 -16.10
C THR A 34 -0.44 -7.06 -15.36
N TYR A 35 -1.08 -7.99 -16.06
CA TYR A 35 -1.57 -9.20 -15.42
C TYR A 35 -0.40 -10.13 -15.07
N LEU A 36 -0.28 -10.51 -13.79
CA LEU A 36 0.68 -11.49 -13.33
C LEU A 36 -0.08 -12.76 -12.91
N GLY A 37 -0.10 -13.76 -13.80
CA GLY A 37 -0.78 -15.03 -13.57
C GLY A 37 -0.23 -15.82 -12.37
N THR A 38 1.08 -15.70 -12.09
CA THR A 38 1.76 -16.37 -10.96
C THR A 38 1.24 -15.92 -9.59
N VAL A 39 0.76 -14.68 -9.49
CA VAL A 39 0.18 -14.11 -8.26
C VAL A 39 -1.33 -13.91 -8.39
N GLY A 40 -1.96 -14.29 -9.49
CA GLY A 40 -3.41 -14.18 -9.68
C GLY A 40 -3.95 -12.75 -9.50
N GLY A 41 -3.23 -11.75 -10.02
CA GLY A 41 -3.58 -10.34 -9.84
C GLY A 41 -2.98 -9.40 -10.89
N TRP A 42 -3.28 -8.12 -10.75
CA TRP A 42 -2.78 -7.07 -11.64
C TRP A 42 -1.67 -6.28 -10.96
N ALA A 43 -0.48 -6.31 -11.53
CA ALA A 43 0.68 -5.61 -11.01
C ALA A 43 0.84 -4.21 -11.61
N LEU A 44 1.19 -3.27 -10.74
CA LEU A 44 1.52 -1.88 -11.04
C LEU A 44 2.82 -1.50 -10.34
N ASP A 45 3.40 -0.38 -10.73
CA ASP A 45 4.47 0.24 -9.94
C ASP A 45 3.90 0.83 -8.64
N ALA A 46 4.64 0.69 -7.53
CA ALA A 46 4.21 1.14 -6.21
C ALA A 46 4.07 2.67 -6.10
N THR A 47 4.74 3.45 -6.95
CA THR A 47 4.56 4.91 -7.01
C THR A 47 3.14 5.32 -7.41
N ARG A 48 2.39 4.42 -8.05
CA ARG A 48 0.99 4.63 -8.48
C ARG A 48 -0.04 4.27 -7.40
N LEU A 49 0.39 3.77 -6.25
CA LEU A 49 -0.49 3.49 -5.11
C LEU A 49 -1.39 4.69 -4.72
N PRO A 50 -0.86 5.93 -4.55
CA PRO A 50 -1.69 7.09 -4.21
C PRO A 50 -2.76 7.39 -5.27
N ASP A 51 -2.45 7.25 -6.56
CA ASP A 51 -3.41 7.44 -7.65
C ASP A 51 -4.59 6.44 -7.55
N ILE A 52 -4.28 5.18 -7.28
CA ILE A 52 -5.27 4.11 -7.09
C ILE A 52 -6.15 4.40 -5.86
N LEU A 53 -5.54 4.78 -4.74
CA LEU A 53 -6.28 5.05 -3.50
C LEU A 53 -7.21 6.26 -3.64
N ALA A 54 -6.72 7.36 -4.23
CA ALA A 54 -7.54 8.55 -4.51
C ALA A 54 -8.73 8.22 -5.42
N TYR A 55 -8.51 7.39 -6.45
CA TYR A 55 -9.58 6.97 -7.35
C TYR A 55 -10.60 6.05 -6.66
N CYS A 56 -10.15 5.18 -5.75
CA CYS A 56 -11.05 4.33 -4.95
C CYS A 56 -11.92 5.18 -3.99
N ASP A 57 -11.32 6.18 -3.35
CA ASP A 57 -11.98 7.08 -2.41
C ASP A 57 -13.10 7.88 -3.09
N LEU A 58 -12.80 8.50 -4.25
CA LEU A 58 -13.78 9.22 -5.07
C LEU A 58 -15.00 8.36 -5.44
N ARG A 59 -14.83 7.04 -5.55
CA ARG A 59 -15.88 6.10 -5.95
C ARG A 59 -16.47 5.32 -4.77
N ASN A 60 -16.11 5.66 -3.53
CA ASN A 60 -16.55 4.96 -2.32
C ASN A 60 -16.29 3.44 -2.36
N ILE A 61 -15.17 3.03 -2.97
CA ILE A 61 -14.77 1.62 -3.09
C ILE A 61 -13.95 1.25 -1.86
N ALA A 62 -14.33 0.16 -1.19
CA ALA A 62 -13.57 -0.33 -0.04
C ALA A 62 -12.22 -0.89 -0.51
N THR A 63 -11.13 -0.42 0.08
CA THR A 63 -9.77 -0.90 -0.19
C THR A 63 -9.17 -1.48 1.08
N GLU A 64 -8.40 -2.55 0.92
CA GLU A 64 -7.56 -3.13 1.96
C GLU A 64 -6.15 -3.21 1.43
N VAL A 65 -5.22 -2.53 2.10
CA VAL A 65 -3.81 -2.52 1.75
C VAL A 65 -3.08 -3.47 2.68
N THR A 66 -2.36 -4.44 2.11
CA THR A 66 -1.56 -5.43 2.81
C THR A 66 -0.12 -5.38 2.31
N GLY A 67 0.84 -5.72 3.16
CA GLY A 67 2.28 -5.61 2.88
C GLY A 67 2.89 -4.35 3.49
N MET A 68 4.20 -4.39 3.74
CA MET A 68 4.90 -3.25 4.30
C MET A 68 4.94 -2.12 3.26
N PRO A 69 4.40 -0.93 3.56
CA PRO A 69 4.59 0.21 2.68
C PRO A 69 6.09 0.51 2.58
N VAL A 70 6.57 0.79 1.36
CA VAL A 70 7.84 1.52 1.17
C VAL A 70 7.66 2.98 1.55
N THR A 71 7.12 3.25 2.74
CA THR A 71 7.21 4.57 3.36
C THR A 71 8.48 4.58 4.19
N SER A 72 9.49 5.23 3.62
CA SER A 72 10.70 5.71 4.28
C SER A 72 11.81 4.67 4.55
N VAL A 73 12.69 4.46 3.57
CA VAL A 73 14.13 4.38 3.90
C VAL A 73 14.57 5.80 4.29
N SER A 74 14.12 6.26 5.46
CA SER A 74 14.56 7.48 6.17
C SER A 74 13.78 7.61 7.47
N ALA A 75 14.08 6.75 8.45
CA ALA A 75 14.00 6.98 9.90
C ALA A 75 14.41 5.71 10.65
N ALA A 76 15.52 5.07 10.25
CA ALA A 76 16.23 4.15 11.14
C ALA A 76 17.21 4.96 12.01
N THR A 77 16.69 5.97 12.70
CA THR A 77 17.32 6.52 13.90
C THR A 77 16.27 6.48 15.00
N ALA A 78 15.83 5.27 15.34
CA ALA A 78 15.21 5.04 16.63
C ALA A 78 16.31 5.15 17.68
N THR A 79 16.62 6.39 18.04
CA THR A 79 17.23 6.73 19.34
C THR A 79 16.17 6.39 20.38
N ASP A 80 16.08 5.13 20.78
CA ASP A 80 15.35 4.76 21.98
C ASP A 80 16.03 3.54 22.60
N ASN A 81 17.18 3.80 23.20
CA ASN A 81 17.75 2.91 24.19
C ASN A 81 18.56 3.73 25.19
N LEU A 82 17.87 4.39 26.11
CA LEU A 82 18.44 4.76 27.40
C LEU A 82 17.55 4.13 28.48
N PRO A 83 17.96 3.01 29.12
CA PRO A 83 17.26 2.54 30.28
C PRO A 83 17.35 3.60 31.38
N ALA A 84 16.21 3.89 31.99
CA ALA A 84 16.09 4.74 33.16
C ALA A 84 16.89 4.13 34.32
N GLU A 85 17.98 4.78 34.71
CA GLU A 85 18.51 4.84 36.08
C GLU A 85 19.81 5.66 36.05
N VAL A 86 19.80 6.84 36.68
CA VAL A 86 20.70 7.22 37.78
C VAL A 86 20.28 8.62 38.24
N ILE A 87 19.58 8.58 39.36
CA ILE A 87 19.30 9.66 40.29
C ILE A 87 20.63 10.21 40.82
N GLY A 88 20.72 11.53 40.99
CA GLY A 88 21.52 12.10 42.07
C GLY A 88 22.62 13.08 41.65
N LEU A 89 22.48 14.30 42.20
CA LEU A 89 23.52 15.10 42.86
C LEU A 89 24.84 15.28 42.09
N TRP A 90 25.15 16.52 41.69
CA TRP A 90 26.23 17.37 42.22
C TRP A 90 26.08 18.78 41.64
#